data_AF-A0A383ELB1-F1
#
_entry.id   AF-A0A383ELB1-F1
#
_cell.length_a   1.000
_cell.length_b   1.000
_cell.length_c   1.000
_cell.angle_alpha   90.00
_cell.angle_beta   90.00
_cell.angle_gamma   90.00
#
_symmetry.space_group_name_H-M   'P 1'
#
loop_
_entity.id
_entity.type
_entity.pdbx_description
1 polymer ?
#
loop_
_entity_poly.entity_id
_entity_poly.type
_entity_poly.pdbx_seq_one_letter_code
_entity_poly.pdbx_strand_id
1 'polypeptide(L)'
;MPWRKHVSKKQTEYFTLVSEFMLQQTQVKTVIPYFTNFINKIPNLKKLANINDAKLMKCWEGLGYYSRARNLKKTAKIIISGFNSNLPNN
;
A
#
# COMPACT_ATOMS: atom_id res chain seq x y z
N MET A 1 1.42 3.33 15.83
CA MET A 1 1.62 3.76 14.43
C MET A 1 0.30 3.59 13.67
N PRO A 2 -0.05 4.49 12.72
CA PRO A 2 -1.38 4.52 12.11
C PRO A 2 -1.74 3.28 11.26
N TRP A 3 -0.76 2.45 10.88
CA TRP A 3 -0.98 1.17 10.20
C TRP A 3 -1.20 -0.02 11.14
N ARG A 4 -1.01 0.14 12.47
CA ARG A 4 -1.29 -0.87 13.50
C ARG A 4 -2.64 -0.60 14.18
N LYS A 5 -3.71 -0.50 13.39
CA LYS A 5 -5.09 -0.30 13.90
C LYS A 5 -5.74 -1.65 14.22
N HIS A 6 -6.70 -1.65 15.15
CA HIS A 6 -7.60 -2.79 15.36
C HIS A 6 -8.58 -2.88 14.19
N VAL A 7 -8.16 -3.55 13.12
CA VAL A 7 -8.95 -3.78 11.91
C VAL A 7 -8.92 -5.27 11.54
N SER A 8 -9.70 -5.66 10.53
CA SER A 8 -9.69 -7.04 10.05
C SER A 8 -8.27 -7.49 9.64
N LYS A 9 -7.95 -8.79 9.79
CA LYS A 9 -6.63 -9.35 9.44
C LYS A 9 -6.17 -8.93 8.03
N LYS A 10 -7.07 -9.00 7.05
CA LYS A 10 -6.80 -8.58 5.65
C LYS A 10 -6.46 -7.09 5.52
N GLN A 11 -7.09 -6.22 6.32
CA GLN A 11 -6.77 -4.80 6.33
C GLN A 11 -5.43 -4.54 7.01
N THR A 12 -5.12 -5.24 8.11
CA THR A 12 -3.82 -5.13 8.78
C THR A 12 -2.69 -5.56 7.85
N GLU A 13 -2.85 -6.67 7.13
CA GLU A 13 -1.93 -7.16 6.10
C GLU A 13 -1.70 -6.10 5.01
N TYR A 14 -2.79 -5.55 4.47
CA TYR A 14 -2.72 -4.48 3.46
C TYR A 14 -2.01 -3.22 3.98
N PHE A 15 -2.38 -2.76 5.18
CA PHE A 15 -1.79 -1.56 5.80
C PHE A 15 -0.30 -1.74 6.06
N THR A 16 0.10 -2.92 6.54
CA THR A 16 1.50 -3.26 6.77
C THR A 16 2.28 -3.23 5.46
N LEU A 17 1.79 -3.89 4.41
CA LEU A 17 2.43 -3.87 3.10
C LEU A 17 2.63 -2.44 2.57
N VAL A 18 1.59 -1.61 2.62
CA VAL A 18 1.69 -0.21 2.15
C VAL A 18 2.69 0.58 2.99
N SER A 19 2.66 0.45 4.32
CA SER A 19 3.59 1.19 5.19
C SER A 19 5.04 0.81 4.93
N GLU A 20 5.35 -0.48 4.73
CA GLU A 20 6.71 -0.93 4.45
C GLU A 20 7.25 -0.31 3.16
N PHE A 21 6.46 -0.29 2.08
CA PHE A 21 6.88 0.36 0.84
C PHE A 21 7.08 1.87 1.00
N MET A 22 6.23 2.54 1.77
CA MET A 22 6.38 3.98 2.03
C MET A 22 7.57 4.30 2.91
N LEU A 23 7.92 3.44 3.88
CA LEU A 23 9.00 3.67 4.84
C LEU A 23 10.40 3.41 4.27
N GLN A 24 10.51 2.75 3.11
CA GLN A 24 11.79 2.62 2.40
C GLN A 24 12.42 4.01 2.17
N GLN A 25 13.54 4.29 2.83
CA GLN A 25 14.28 5.56 2.73
C GLN A 25 13.42 6.82 2.97
N THR A 26 12.33 6.71 3.73
CA THR A 26 11.46 7.85 4.07
C THR A 26 11.19 7.84 5.58
N GLN A 27 11.26 9.01 6.22
CA GLN A 27 11.03 9.12 7.66
C GLN A 27 9.56 8.91 8.03
N VAL A 28 9.32 8.29 9.19
CA VAL A 28 7.97 8.00 9.73
C VAL A 28 7.07 9.25 9.73
N LYS A 29 7.58 10.39 10.21
CA LYS A 29 6.81 11.65 10.28
C LYS A 29 6.28 12.10 8.92
N THR A 30 7.05 11.87 7.87
CA THR A 30 6.67 12.20 6.50
C THR A 30 5.63 11.21 6.00
N VAL A 31 5.78 9.91 6.27
CA VAL A 31 4.88 8.86 5.77
C VAL A 31 3.47 8.96 6.34
N ILE A 32 3.28 9.35 7.60
CA ILE A 32 1.98 9.36 8.29
C ILE A 32 0.84 10.02 7.48
N PRO A 33 0.96 11.28 7.00
CA PRO A 33 -0.10 11.92 6.22
C PRO A 33 -0.34 11.25 4.86
N TYR A 34 0.72 10.81 4.18
CA TYR A 34 0.58 10.12 2.89
C TYR A 34 -0.09 8.76 3.04
N PHE A 35 0.31 7.98 4.03
CA PHE A 35 -0.29 6.69 4.34
C PHE A 35 -1.79 6.84 4.56
N THR A 36 -2.20 7.80 5.39
CA THR A 36 -3.61 8.06 5.71
C THR A 36 -4.42 8.43 4.45
N ASN A 37 -3.91 9.35 3.63
CA ASN A 37 -4.54 9.73 2.36
C ASN A 37 -4.62 8.55 1.37
N PHE A 38 -3.55 7.76 1.29
CA PHE A 38 -3.45 6.63 0.38
C PHE A 38 -4.46 5.54 0.73
N ILE A 39 -4.55 5.11 1.99
CA ILE A 39 -5.49 4.05 2.40
C ILE A 39 -6.95 4.51 2.31
N ASN A 40 -7.23 5.82 2.45
CA ASN A 40 -8.58 6.35 2.26
C ASN A 40 -9.01 6.26 0.79
N LYS A 41 -8.11 6.58 -0.15
CA LYS A 41 -8.38 6.49 -1.60
C LYS A 41 -8.34 5.06 -2.11
N ILE A 42 -7.42 4.26 -1.59
CA ILE A 42 -7.12 2.88 -1.98
C ILE A 42 -7.24 2.01 -0.71
N PRO A 43 -8.44 1.55 -0.35
CA PRO A 43 -8.70 0.89 0.95
C PRO A 43 -8.29 -0.58 1.06
N ASN A 44 -7.94 -1.25 -0.04
CA ASN A 44 -7.59 -2.67 -0.02
C ASN A 44 -6.72 -3.10 -1.21
N LEU A 45 -6.14 -4.31 -1.10
CA LEU A 45 -5.31 -4.94 -2.14
C LEU A 45 -6.00 -5.00 -3.51
N LYS A 46 -7.28 -5.37 -3.58
CA LYS A 46 -8.03 -5.46 -4.84
C LYS A 46 -8.10 -4.12 -5.57
N LYS A 47 -8.39 -3.05 -4.83
CA LYS A 47 -8.42 -1.69 -5.39
C LYS A 47 -7.02 -1.23 -5.79
N LEU A 48 -5.98 -1.58 -5.02
CA LEU A 48 -4.59 -1.29 -5.37
C LEU A 48 -4.13 -1.99 -6.66
N ALA A 49 -4.49 -3.25 -6.87
CA ALA A 49 -4.10 -4.00 -8.06
C ALA A 49 -4.78 -3.48 -9.35
N ASN A 50 -6.03 -3.02 -9.23
CA ASN A 50 -6.87 -2.62 -10.36
C ASN A 50 -6.85 -1.11 -10.67
N ILE A 51 -6.28 -0.27 -9.80
CA ILE A 51 -6.24 1.18 -10.03
C ILE A 51 -5.41 1.55 -11.28
N ASN A 52 -5.80 2.60 -12.00
CA ASN A 52 -4.97 3.17 -13.07
C ASN A 52 -3.66 3.74 -12.50
N ASP A 53 -2.55 3.58 -13.21
CA ASP A 53 -1.22 4.11 -12.84
C ASP A 53 -1.24 5.62 -12.63
N ALA A 54 -1.96 6.39 -13.46
CA ALA A 54 -2.07 7.84 -13.26
C ALA A 54 -2.71 8.21 -11.91
N LYS A 55 -3.78 7.50 -11.52
CA LYS A 55 -4.43 7.69 -10.21
C LYS A 55 -3.54 7.23 -9.06
N LEU A 56 -2.78 6.14 -9.25
CA LEU A 56 -1.81 5.66 -8.28
C LEU A 56 -0.71 6.69 -8.04
N MET A 57 -0.11 7.23 -9.11
CA MET A 57 0.95 8.24 -9.00
C MET A 57 0.44 9.50 -8.29
N LYS A 58 -0.79 9.93 -8.57
CA LYS A 58 -1.42 11.07 -7.87
C LYS A 58 -1.61 10.82 -6.36
N CYS A 59 -1.78 9.57 -5.93
CA CYS A 59 -1.84 9.23 -4.50
C CYS A 59 -0.46 9.16 -3.84
N TRP A 60 0.61 9.04 -4.63
CA TRP A 60 2.01 8.90 -4.20
C TRP A 60 2.83 10.17 -4.44
N GLU A 61 2.25 11.17 -5.09
CA GLU A 61 2.87 12.45 -5.41
C GLU A 61 3.42 13.10 -4.15
N GLY A 62 4.66 13.58 -4.18
CA GLY A 62 5.35 14.17 -3.02
C GLY A 62 6.16 13.20 -2.16
N LEU A 63 5.91 11.88 -2.21
CA LEU A 63 6.75 10.88 -1.51
C LEU A 63 8.07 10.54 -2.25
N GLY A 64 8.15 10.87 -3.55
CA GLY A 64 9.29 10.52 -4.40
C GLY A 64 9.43 9.00 -4.64
N TYR A 65 10.44 8.62 -5.42
CA TYR A 65 10.74 7.21 -5.75
C TYR A 65 9.51 6.43 -6.25
N TYR A 66 8.89 6.91 -7.33
CA TYR A 66 7.66 6.34 -7.93
C TYR A 66 7.79 4.87 -8.38
N SER A 67 9.00 4.33 -8.48
CA SER A 67 9.22 2.89 -8.66
C SER A 67 8.61 2.07 -7.51
N ARG A 68 8.64 2.57 -6.27
CA ARG A 68 8.03 1.91 -5.10
C ARG A 68 6.52 1.76 -5.27
N ALA A 69 5.82 2.81 -5.71
CA ALA A 69 4.38 2.75 -5.98
C ALA A 69 4.04 1.71 -7.05
N ARG A 70 4.81 1.70 -8.15
CA ARG A 70 4.63 0.72 -9.24
C ARG A 70 4.89 -0.71 -8.77
N ASN A 71 5.94 -0.91 -7.98
CA ASN A 71 6.28 -2.22 -7.42
C ASN A 71 5.22 -2.68 -6.41
N LEU A 72 4.72 -1.79 -5.56
CA LEU A 72 3.62 -2.09 -4.64
C LEU A 72 2.37 -2.57 -5.39
N LYS A 73 1.99 -1.91 -6.50
CA LYS A 73 0.88 -2.37 -7.35
C LYS A 73 1.16 -3.71 -8.01
N LYS A 74 2.38 -3.96 -8.50
CA LYS A 74 2.77 -5.27 -9.06
C LYS A 74 2.65 -6.36 -8.00
N THR A 75 3.16 -6.12 -6.79
CA THR A 75 3.04 -7.05 -5.67
C THR A 75 1.58 -7.34 -5.33
N ALA A 76 0.72 -6.31 -5.29
CA ALA A 76 -0.72 -6.50 -5.07
C ALA A 76 -1.38 -7.37 -6.14
N LYS A 77 -0.99 -7.21 -7.43
CA LYS A 77 -1.47 -8.07 -8.51
C LYS A 77 -1.06 -9.54 -8.30
N ILE A 78 0.21 -9.79 -7.96
CA ILE A 78 0.74 -11.13 -7.71
C ILE A 78 0.01 -11.80 -6.53
N ILE A 79 -0.22 -11.06 -5.44
CA ILE A 79 -0.95 -11.59 -4.26
C ILE A 79 -2.38 -12.00 -4.61
N ILE A 80 -3.08 -11.20 -5.42
CA ILE A 80 -4.45 -11.51 -5.81
C ILE A 80 -4.50 -12.68 -6.78
N SER A 81 -3.58 -12.75 -7.75
CA SER A 81 -3.57 -13.81 -8.75
C SER A 81 -3.08 -15.15 -8.22
N GLY A 82 -2.10 -15.15 -7.30
CA GLY A 82 -1.44 -16.36 -6.82
C GLY A 82 -1.93 -16.89 -5.48
N PHE A 83 -2.50 -16.04 -4.60
CA PHE A 83 -2.71 -16.39 -3.19
C PHE A 83 -4.15 -16.15 -2.70
N ASN A 84 -5.16 -16.14 -3.58
CA ASN A 84 -6.55 -15.85 -3.20
C ASN A 84 -6.72 -14.55 -2.39
N SER A 85 -5.87 -13.55 -2.64
CA SER A 85 -5.81 -12.28 -1.89
C SER A 85 -5.35 -12.36 -0.43
N ASN A 86 -4.68 -13.44 -0.01
CA ASN A 86 -4.00 -13.53 1.29
C ASN A 86 -2.50 -13.25 1.12
N LEU A 87 -1.89 -12.52 2.06
CA LEU A 87 -0.44 -12.46 2.08
C LEU A 87 0.15 -13.84 2.40
N PRO A 88 1.32 -14.19 1.83
CA PRO A 88 2.03 -15.40 2.24
C PRO A 88 2.34 -15.30 3.74
N ASN A 89 1.85 -16.26 4.53
CA ASN A 89 2.33 -16.46 5.90
C ASN A 89 3.60 -17.31 5.79
N ASN A 90 4.75 -16.73 6.17
CA ASN A 90 5.91 -17.54 6.53
C ASN A 90 5.63 -18.32 7.82
#